data_AF-A0A670YYJ5-F1
#
_entry.id   AF-A0A670YYJ5-F1
#
_cell.length_a   1.000
_cell.length_b   1.000
_cell.length_c   1.000
_cell.angle_alpha   90.00
_cell.angle_beta   90.00
_cell.angle_gamma   90.00
#
_symmetry.space_group_name_H-M   'P 1'
#
loop_
_entity.id
_entity.type
_entity.pdbx_description
1 polymer ?
#
loop_
_entity_poly.entity_id
_entity_poly.type
_entity_poly.pdbx_seq_one_letter_code
_entity_poly.pdbx_strand_id
1 'polypeptide(L)'
;SAFVLLHKVCQTNFSLFLQIALSQYVCEHKDAISSNIAPCCEKPLVERPSCLATIENDVRSPDLPPPSGEILKETEACKSYTEHKDDYKESFLFTLTRNHPELSKLIDLEILHKYEQLLEKCCQLEDHVQCLHTGVSSFVSCFYKLALFKSIYLIKYSKIIPQAPTSKLIELTEKVAKVAEKCCHLDSNHQVLCTDKVIGSICSYHEEHNTNKQICHCCESSFISRWECINNLGPDPSYVPPPFKPKTLDAPENLCSPNEETVQKSKQGLLSDLIKSKPNIPDEELAVGILAFRELQTDCCAAENKKECFDTKVYLKQENAWGKFNKVFWTITASKFKFPFIK
;
A
#
# COMPACT_ATOMS: atom_id res chain seq x y z
N SER A 1 -13.10 6.67 -8.52
CA SER A 1 -14.11 5.82 -9.16
C SER A 1 -14.70 4.98 -8.05
N ALA A 2 -16.00 4.68 -8.11
CA ALA A 2 -16.71 3.91 -7.07
C ALA A 2 -16.05 2.56 -6.74
N PHE A 3 -15.06 2.14 -7.54
CA PHE A 3 -14.08 1.07 -7.33
C PHE A 3 -13.39 1.02 -5.96
N VAL A 4 -12.96 2.13 -5.35
CA VAL A 4 -12.31 2.06 -4.02
C VAL A 4 -13.31 1.61 -2.94
N LEU A 5 -14.57 2.00 -3.08
CA LEU A 5 -15.68 1.50 -2.25
C LEU A 5 -16.02 0.05 -2.62
N LEU A 6 -16.13 -0.26 -3.90
CA LEU A 6 -16.48 -1.58 -4.45
C LEU A 6 -15.48 -2.67 -4.07
N HIS A 7 -14.19 -2.38 -4.22
CA HIS A 7 -13.09 -3.29 -3.91
C HIS A 7 -13.00 -3.54 -2.40
N LYS A 8 -13.26 -2.51 -1.56
CA LYS A 8 -13.39 -2.67 -0.10
C LYS A 8 -14.55 -3.57 0.33
N VAL A 9 -15.61 -3.66 -0.48
CA VAL A 9 -16.85 -4.36 -0.09
C VAL A 9 -17.00 -5.74 -0.76
N CYS A 10 -16.35 -6.00 -1.89
CA CYS A 10 -16.41 -7.32 -2.53
C CYS A 10 -15.27 -8.28 -2.08
N GLN A 11 -14.16 -7.79 -1.55
CA GLN A 11 -13.05 -8.63 -1.06
C GLN A 11 -13.07 -8.89 0.46
N THR A 12 -13.98 -8.27 1.20
CA THR A 12 -14.13 -8.49 2.64
C THR A 12 -15.11 -9.63 2.94
N ASN A 13 -14.92 -10.28 4.10
CA ASN A 13 -15.75 -11.36 4.68
C ASN A 13 -17.17 -10.88 5.08
N PHE A 14 -17.84 -10.14 4.21
CA PHE A 14 -19.27 -9.88 4.32
C PHE A 14 -20.04 -11.19 4.22
N SER A 15 -21.19 -11.28 4.90
CA SER A 15 -22.10 -12.39 4.64
C SER A 15 -22.44 -12.39 3.15
N LEU A 16 -22.62 -13.58 2.58
CA LEU A 16 -22.98 -13.73 1.17
C LEU A 16 -24.18 -12.84 0.78
N PHE A 17 -25.11 -12.64 1.72
CA PHE A 17 -26.25 -11.72 1.57
C PHE A 17 -25.83 -10.26 1.33
N LEU A 18 -24.86 -9.74 2.09
CA LEU A 18 -24.42 -8.35 1.93
C LEU A 18 -23.54 -8.17 0.69
N GLN A 19 -22.75 -9.20 0.33
CA GLN A 19 -22.03 -9.23 -0.95
C GLN A 19 -23.01 -9.19 -2.14
N ILE A 20 -24.09 -9.98 -2.08
CA ILE A 20 -25.13 -9.99 -3.11
C ILE A 20 -25.83 -8.63 -3.18
N ALA A 21 -26.28 -8.08 -2.04
CA ALA A 21 -26.97 -6.78 -1.99
C ALA A 21 -26.11 -5.64 -2.56
N LEU A 22 -24.80 -5.63 -2.26
CA LEU A 22 -23.90 -4.65 -2.84
C LEU A 22 -23.70 -4.89 -4.35
N SER A 23 -23.51 -6.14 -4.77
CA SER A 23 -23.37 -6.45 -6.20
C SER A 23 -24.58 -6.00 -7.01
N GLN A 24 -25.79 -6.05 -6.42
CA GLN A 24 -27.01 -5.51 -7.03
C GLN A 24 -26.95 -4.00 -7.15
N TYR A 25 -26.65 -3.28 -6.06
CA TYR A 25 -26.53 -1.81 -6.07
C TYR A 25 -25.52 -1.33 -7.12
N VAL A 26 -24.36 -2.00 -7.22
CA VAL A 26 -23.33 -1.70 -8.20
C VAL A 26 -23.86 -1.87 -9.62
N CYS A 27 -24.59 -2.95 -9.87
CA CYS A 27 -25.12 -3.25 -11.18
C CYS A 27 -26.27 -2.34 -11.60
N GLU A 28 -27.08 -1.86 -10.65
CA GLU A 28 -28.11 -0.85 -10.87
C GLU A 28 -27.51 0.51 -11.25
N HIS A 29 -26.32 0.83 -10.73
CA HIS A 29 -25.63 2.10 -10.97
C HIS A 29 -24.45 1.94 -11.94
N LYS A 30 -24.44 0.87 -12.76
CA LYS A 30 -23.25 0.48 -13.51
C LYS A 30 -22.70 1.57 -14.42
N ASP A 31 -23.60 2.31 -15.06
CA ASP A 31 -23.26 3.37 -16.03
C ASP A 31 -22.59 4.58 -15.37
N ALA A 32 -22.82 4.79 -14.06
CA ALA A 32 -22.18 5.84 -13.27
C ALA A 32 -20.88 5.39 -12.58
N ILE A 33 -20.60 4.07 -12.58
CA ILE A 33 -19.51 3.47 -11.80
C ILE A 33 -18.32 3.11 -12.67
N SER A 34 -18.53 2.34 -13.73
CA SER A 34 -17.48 1.81 -14.61
C SER A 34 -18.10 1.13 -15.84
N SER A 35 -17.46 1.24 -17.00
CA SER A 35 -17.87 0.44 -18.17
C SER A 35 -17.49 -1.04 -18.05
N ASN A 36 -16.49 -1.36 -17.23
CA ASN A 36 -15.89 -2.70 -17.12
C ASN A 36 -16.73 -3.68 -16.28
N ILE A 37 -17.77 -3.21 -15.58
CA ILE A 37 -18.61 -4.05 -14.71
C ILE A 37 -19.79 -4.72 -15.43
N ALA A 38 -20.13 -4.28 -16.64
CA ALA A 38 -21.27 -4.84 -17.39
C ALA A 38 -21.21 -6.39 -17.51
N PRO A 39 -20.05 -7.01 -17.84
CA PRO A 39 -19.95 -8.48 -17.92
C PRO A 39 -20.21 -9.18 -16.58
N CYS A 40 -19.85 -8.56 -15.45
CA CYS A 40 -20.11 -9.12 -14.13
C CYS A 40 -21.59 -8.98 -13.73
N CYS A 41 -22.26 -7.93 -14.18
CA CYS A 41 -23.67 -7.70 -13.87
C CYS A 41 -24.63 -8.63 -14.61
N GLU A 42 -24.19 -9.24 -15.70
CA GLU A 42 -24.93 -10.26 -16.44
C GLU A 42 -24.84 -11.65 -15.78
N LYS A 43 -23.90 -11.85 -14.85
CA LYS A 43 -23.75 -13.12 -14.11
C LYS A 43 -24.90 -13.35 -13.11
N PRO A 44 -25.15 -14.60 -12.72
CA PRO A 44 -26.07 -14.93 -11.62
C PRO A 44 -25.69 -14.21 -10.33
N LEU A 45 -26.68 -13.81 -9.53
CA LEU A 45 -26.50 -13.01 -8.30
C LEU A 45 -25.39 -13.52 -7.37
N VAL A 46 -25.26 -14.85 -7.25
CA VAL A 46 -24.27 -15.50 -6.38
C VAL A 46 -22.83 -15.37 -6.92
N GLU A 47 -22.66 -15.23 -8.23
CA GLU A 47 -21.35 -15.12 -8.88
C GLU A 47 -20.87 -13.67 -9.06
N ARG A 48 -21.80 -12.70 -9.03
CA ARG A 48 -21.47 -11.27 -9.23
C ARG A 48 -20.41 -10.76 -8.26
N PRO A 49 -20.46 -11.05 -6.94
CA PRO A 49 -19.47 -10.53 -6.01
C PRO A 49 -18.04 -10.98 -6.35
N SER A 50 -17.87 -12.27 -6.65
CA SER A 50 -16.57 -12.83 -7.01
C SER A 50 -16.05 -12.25 -8.33
N CYS A 51 -16.93 -12.01 -9.31
CA CYS A 51 -16.55 -11.39 -10.57
C CYS A 51 -16.14 -9.92 -10.35
N LEU A 52 -16.95 -9.16 -9.62
CA LEU A 52 -16.70 -7.75 -9.31
C LEU A 52 -15.39 -7.55 -8.52
N ALA A 53 -14.98 -8.53 -7.72
CA ALA A 53 -13.73 -8.50 -6.97
C ALA A 53 -12.47 -8.62 -7.84
N THR A 54 -12.59 -9.07 -9.09
CA THR A 54 -11.48 -9.35 -10.00
C THR A 54 -11.44 -8.49 -11.25
N ILE A 55 -12.37 -7.54 -11.40
CA ILE A 55 -12.42 -6.67 -12.57
C ILE A 55 -11.20 -5.74 -12.61
N GLU A 56 -10.81 -5.33 -13.82
CA GLU A 56 -9.74 -4.36 -13.99
C GLU A 56 -10.23 -2.93 -13.74
N ASN A 57 -9.33 -2.09 -13.23
CA ASN A 57 -9.59 -0.66 -13.04
C ASN A 57 -9.91 0.01 -14.38
N ASP A 58 -10.83 0.98 -14.36
CA ASP A 58 -11.03 1.85 -15.52
C ASP A 58 -9.75 2.64 -15.83
N VAL A 59 -9.52 2.92 -17.11
CA VAL A 59 -8.49 3.87 -17.53
C VAL A 59 -8.84 5.24 -16.96
N ARG A 60 -7.81 6.01 -16.55
CA ARG A 60 -7.96 7.38 -16.05
C ARG A 60 -8.83 8.20 -17.02
N SER A 61 -9.90 8.80 -16.51
CA SER A 61 -10.79 9.65 -17.31
C SER A 61 -10.00 10.83 -17.90
N PRO A 62 -10.13 11.11 -19.22
CA PRO A 62 -9.47 12.25 -19.86
C PRO A 62 -9.89 13.60 -19.27
N ASP A 63 -11.08 13.67 -18.67
CA ASP A 63 -11.65 14.88 -18.09
C ASP A 63 -11.07 15.21 -16.70
N LEU A 64 -10.21 14.35 -16.14
CA LEU A 64 -9.52 14.62 -14.88
C LEU A 64 -8.31 15.54 -15.14
N PRO A 65 -8.24 16.71 -14.48
CA PRO A 65 -7.13 17.64 -14.63
C PRO A 65 -5.80 16.97 -14.27
N PRO A 66 -4.66 17.43 -14.82
CA PRO A 66 -3.36 16.77 -14.66
C PRO A 66 -3.04 16.47 -13.18
N PRO A 67 -2.41 15.31 -12.87
CA PRO A 67 -2.16 14.88 -11.48
C PRO A 67 -1.44 15.93 -10.61
N SER A 68 -0.64 16.79 -11.23
CA SER A 68 0.14 17.84 -10.57
C SER A 68 -0.66 19.08 -10.16
N GLY A 69 -1.85 19.31 -10.71
CA GLY A 69 -2.55 20.61 -10.60
C GLY A 69 -3.68 20.67 -9.57
N GLU A 70 -4.29 19.53 -9.21
CA GLU A 70 -5.58 19.56 -8.47
C GLU A 70 -5.67 18.60 -7.28
N ILE A 71 -4.67 17.73 -7.05
CA ILE A 71 -4.67 16.88 -5.84
C ILE A 71 -4.65 17.77 -4.58
N LEU A 72 -4.18 19.01 -4.71
CA LEU A 72 -3.85 19.88 -3.60
C LEU A 72 -4.33 21.30 -3.92
N LYS A 73 -5.59 21.62 -3.60
CA LYS A 73 -6.03 23.01 -3.46
C LYS A 73 -5.37 23.61 -2.22
N GLU A 74 -4.07 23.90 -2.31
CA GLU A 74 -3.19 24.30 -1.21
C GLU A 74 -3.71 25.54 -0.45
N THR A 75 -4.41 26.43 -1.15
CA THR A 75 -5.01 27.64 -0.60
C THR A 75 -6.15 27.38 0.39
N GLU A 76 -6.89 26.27 0.23
CA GLU A 76 -8.04 25.91 1.09
C GLU A 76 -7.75 24.71 1.99
N ALA A 77 -6.59 24.07 1.81
CA ALA A 77 -6.20 22.83 2.45
C ALA A 77 -6.19 22.93 3.98
N CYS A 78 -5.57 23.97 4.54
CA CYS A 78 -5.48 24.14 5.99
C CYS A 78 -6.83 24.42 6.65
N LYS A 79 -7.68 25.24 6.00
CA LYS A 79 -9.03 25.51 6.48
C LYS A 79 -9.87 24.23 6.49
N SER A 80 -9.89 23.52 5.36
CA SER A 80 -10.66 22.28 5.20
C SER A 80 -10.17 21.18 6.14
N TYR A 81 -8.86 21.05 6.34
CA TYR A 81 -8.27 20.09 7.26
C TYR A 81 -8.60 20.40 8.73
N THR A 82 -8.68 21.68 9.10
CA THR A 82 -8.99 22.10 10.48
C THR A 82 -10.49 21.96 10.79
N GLU A 83 -11.36 22.35 9.86
CA GLU A 83 -12.82 22.35 10.04
C GLU A 83 -13.43 20.95 9.80
N HIS A 84 -12.88 20.18 8.86
CA HIS A 84 -13.45 18.92 8.36
C HIS A 84 -12.37 17.85 8.14
N LYS A 85 -11.56 17.59 9.18
CA LYS A 85 -10.37 16.71 9.11
C LYS A 85 -10.61 15.37 8.39
N ASP A 86 -11.60 14.60 8.83
CA ASP A 86 -11.84 13.25 8.29
C ASP A 86 -12.38 13.29 6.85
N ASP A 87 -13.37 14.14 6.57
CA ASP A 87 -13.95 14.29 5.22
C ASP A 87 -12.89 14.78 4.22
N TYR A 88 -11.99 15.68 4.65
CA TYR A 88 -10.89 16.18 3.83
C TYR A 88 -9.88 15.07 3.51
N LYS A 89 -9.54 14.23 4.49
CA LYS A 89 -8.67 13.06 4.30
C LYS A 89 -9.28 12.04 3.33
N GLU A 90 -10.57 11.76 3.46
CA GLU A 90 -11.28 10.86 2.55
C GLU A 90 -11.33 11.42 1.12
N SER A 91 -11.60 12.72 0.98
CA SER A 91 -11.61 13.43 -0.32
C SER A 91 -10.22 13.42 -0.99
N PHE A 92 -9.17 13.68 -0.22
CA PHE A 92 -7.79 13.60 -0.69
C PHE A 92 -7.45 12.18 -1.18
N LEU A 93 -7.75 11.15 -0.36
CA LEU A 93 -7.49 9.74 -0.71
C LEU A 93 -8.28 9.33 -1.96
N PHE A 94 -9.53 9.77 -2.07
CA PHE A 94 -10.37 9.54 -3.25
C PHE A 94 -9.77 10.18 -4.51
N THR A 95 -9.29 11.42 -4.41
CA THR A 95 -8.70 12.15 -5.53
C THR A 95 -7.38 11.52 -5.97
N LEU A 96 -6.57 11.09 -5.01
CA LEU A 96 -5.30 10.41 -5.24
C LEU A 96 -5.48 9.08 -5.97
N THR A 97 -6.30 8.18 -5.40
CA THR A 97 -6.54 6.83 -5.96
C THR A 97 -7.13 6.88 -7.37
N ARG A 98 -7.86 7.95 -7.71
CA ARG A 98 -8.39 8.16 -9.07
C ARG A 98 -7.36 8.63 -10.07
N ASN A 99 -6.45 9.49 -9.64
CA ASN A 99 -5.41 10.01 -10.51
C ASN A 99 -4.26 9.04 -10.67
N HIS A 100 -4.15 8.08 -9.75
CA HIS A 100 -3.06 7.12 -9.68
C HIS A 100 -3.54 5.67 -9.51
N PRO A 101 -4.35 5.13 -10.44
CA PRO A 101 -4.86 3.76 -10.37
C PRO A 101 -3.76 2.67 -10.44
N GLU A 102 -2.52 3.05 -10.81
CA GLU A 102 -1.33 2.20 -10.76
C GLU A 102 -0.80 1.95 -9.35
N LEU A 103 -1.24 2.74 -8.35
CA LEU A 103 -0.79 2.60 -6.98
C LEU A 103 -1.60 1.52 -6.25
N SER A 104 -0.92 0.75 -5.40
CA SER A 104 -1.55 -0.15 -4.45
C SER A 104 -2.11 0.58 -3.25
N LYS A 105 -3.10 -0.02 -2.58
CA LYS A 105 -3.78 0.59 -1.41
C LYS A 105 -2.84 0.97 -0.27
N LEU A 106 -1.78 0.17 -0.08
CA LEU A 106 -0.73 0.40 0.90
C LEU A 106 -0.08 1.76 0.75
N ILE A 107 0.11 2.12 -0.52
CA ILE A 107 0.81 3.31 -0.96
C ILE A 107 -0.07 4.52 -0.77
N ASP A 108 -1.33 4.41 -1.18
CA ASP A 108 -2.32 5.47 -1.04
C ASP A 108 -2.44 5.94 0.42
N LEU A 109 -2.45 4.97 1.35
CA LEU A 109 -2.50 5.24 2.79
C LEU A 109 -1.20 5.84 3.33
N GLU A 110 -0.04 5.48 2.76
CA GLU A 110 1.23 6.08 3.15
C GLU A 110 1.32 7.55 2.71
N ILE A 111 0.83 7.91 1.50
CA ILE A 111 0.84 9.33 1.09
C ILE A 111 -0.14 10.12 1.94
N LEU A 112 -1.34 9.58 2.20
CA LEU A 112 -2.32 10.25 3.03
C LEU A 112 -1.71 10.61 4.38
N HIS A 113 -0.96 9.68 4.99
CA HIS A 113 -0.33 9.93 6.27
C HIS A 113 0.80 10.98 6.22
N LYS A 114 1.67 10.93 5.22
CA LYS A 114 2.74 11.93 5.08
C LYS A 114 2.17 13.32 4.76
N TYR A 115 1.10 13.37 3.98
CA TYR A 115 0.37 14.60 3.71
C TYR A 115 -0.29 15.15 4.98
N GLU A 116 -0.87 14.28 5.81
CA GLU A 116 -1.39 14.65 7.14
C GLU A 116 -0.31 15.30 8.02
N GLN A 117 0.89 14.70 8.09
CA GLN A 117 2.02 15.28 8.83
C GLN A 117 2.46 16.64 8.28
N LEU A 118 2.45 16.79 6.94
CA LEU A 118 2.76 18.06 6.29
C LEU A 118 1.73 19.13 6.64
N LEU A 119 0.43 18.78 6.64
CA LEU A 119 -0.65 19.68 7.06
C LEU A 119 -0.52 20.07 8.53
N GLU A 120 -0.29 19.11 9.43
CA GLU A 120 -0.10 19.36 10.86
C GLU A 120 1.06 20.32 11.14
N LYS A 121 2.13 20.24 10.34
CA LYS A 121 3.29 21.13 10.44
C LYS A 121 3.03 22.50 9.78
N CYS A 122 2.58 22.52 8.53
CA CYS A 122 2.49 23.75 7.74
C CYS A 122 1.31 24.63 8.11
N CYS A 123 0.17 24.06 8.52
CA CYS A 123 -1.03 24.84 8.82
C CYS A 123 -0.95 25.64 10.13
N GLN A 124 0.13 25.47 10.90
CA GLN A 124 0.46 26.29 12.07
C GLN A 124 1.31 27.52 11.72
N LEU A 125 1.77 27.64 10.47
CA LEU A 125 2.62 28.73 10.01
C LEU A 125 1.79 29.83 9.35
N GLU A 126 2.25 31.09 9.47
CA GLU A 126 1.62 32.22 8.78
C GLU A 126 1.65 32.04 7.25
N ASP A 127 2.78 31.55 6.72
CA ASP A 127 2.97 31.24 5.31
C ASP A 127 2.67 29.76 4.98
N HIS A 128 1.49 29.30 5.40
CA HIS A 128 1.07 27.90 5.23
C HIS A 128 0.97 27.49 3.76
N VAL A 129 0.58 28.39 2.86
CA VAL A 129 0.46 28.08 1.42
C VAL A 129 1.83 27.79 0.82
N GLN A 130 2.85 28.61 1.09
CA GLN A 130 4.19 28.36 0.56
C GLN A 130 4.84 27.14 1.23
N CYS A 131 4.58 26.90 2.53
CA CYS A 131 5.04 25.70 3.23
C CYS A 131 4.44 24.44 2.60
N LEU A 132 3.13 24.43 2.34
CA LEU A 132 2.45 23.35 1.64
C LEU A 132 3.01 23.21 0.23
N HIS A 133 3.08 24.28 -0.55
CA HIS A 133 3.59 24.24 -1.92
C HIS A 133 5.00 23.66 -2.04
N THR A 134 5.89 24.07 -1.13
CA THR A 134 7.28 23.58 -1.08
C THR A 134 7.33 22.12 -0.61
N GLY A 135 6.56 21.79 0.42
CA GLY A 135 6.45 20.44 0.95
C GLY A 135 5.87 19.47 -0.07
N VAL A 136 4.80 19.87 -0.75
CA VAL A 136 4.10 19.17 -1.82
C VAL A 136 5.00 19.02 -3.04
N SER A 137 5.66 20.07 -3.51
CA SER A 137 6.58 19.97 -4.65
C SER A 137 7.72 19.01 -4.35
N SER A 138 8.23 19.01 -3.12
CA SER A 138 9.21 18.02 -2.65
C SER A 138 8.62 16.61 -2.54
N PHE A 139 7.34 16.51 -2.15
CA PHE A 139 6.55 15.29 -1.96
C PHE A 139 6.01 14.67 -3.26
N VAL A 140 5.80 15.45 -4.32
CA VAL A 140 5.37 14.98 -5.65
C VAL A 140 6.60 14.78 -6.54
N SER A 141 7.74 15.40 -6.19
CA SER A 141 9.02 15.05 -6.78
C SER A 141 9.37 13.59 -6.52
N CYS A 142 10.22 13.06 -7.40
CA CYS A 142 10.90 11.77 -7.37
C CYS A 142 11.10 11.11 -5.99
N PHE A 143 11.38 11.88 -4.94
CA PHE A 143 11.65 11.40 -3.59
C PHE A 143 10.52 10.55 -3.00
N TYR A 144 9.26 10.91 -3.25
CA TYR A 144 8.11 10.12 -2.84
C TYR A 144 8.00 8.85 -3.68
N LYS A 145 8.14 8.95 -5.02
CA LYS A 145 8.27 7.77 -5.90
C LYS A 145 9.39 6.84 -5.43
N LEU A 146 10.46 7.37 -4.83
CA LEU A 146 11.60 6.61 -4.31
C LEU A 146 11.33 5.91 -2.99
N ALA A 147 10.81 6.63 -1.98
CA ALA A 147 10.43 6.02 -0.71
C ALA A 147 9.35 4.95 -0.91
N LEU A 148 8.41 5.25 -1.81
CA LEU A 148 7.41 4.36 -2.35
C LEU A 148 8.03 3.13 -3.05
N PHE A 149 8.95 3.37 -3.99
CA PHE A 149 9.67 2.33 -4.70
C PHE A 149 10.33 1.38 -3.71
N LYS A 150 10.96 1.91 -2.66
CA LYS A 150 11.62 1.08 -1.66
C LYS A 150 10.64 0.11 -0.99
N SER A 151 9.49 0.57 -0.52
CA SER A 151 8.49 -0.30 0.12
C SER A 151 7.90 -1.33 -0.87
N ILE A 152 7.56 -0.92 -2.08
CA ILE A 152 7.00 -1.81 -3.12
C ILE A 152 7.98 -2.91 -3.50
N TYR A 153 9.21 -2.52 -3.84
CA TYR A 153 10.23 -3.47 -4.27
C TYR A 153 10.69 -4.35 -3.11
N LEU A 154 10.68 -3.86 -1.88
CA LEU A 154 10.95 -4.70 -0.72
C LEU A 154 9.86 -5.76 -0.52
N ILE A 155 8.58 -5.41 -0.64
CA ILE A 155 7.47 -6.38 -0.57
C ILE A 155 7.62 -7.40 -1.71
N LYS A 156 7.85 -6.91 -2.93
CA LYS A 156 7.97 -7.75 -4.12
C LYS A 156 9.16 -8.70 -4.04
N TYR A 157 10.34 -8.19 -3.69
CA TYR A 157 11.55 -9.00 -3.54
C TYR A 157 11.41 -10.00 -2.39
N SER A 158 10.79 -9.59 -1.27
CA SER A 158 10.44 -10.52 -0.20
C SER A 158 9.46 -11.63 -0.66
N LYS A 159 8.57 -11.38 -1.63
CA LYS A 159 7.67 -12.39 -2.21
C LYS A 159 8.38 -13.30 -3.21
N ILE A 160 9.18 -12.75 -4.14
CA ILE A 160 9.79 -13.52 -5.25
C ILE A 160 11.06 -14.27 -4.84
N ILE A 161 11.84 -13.76 -3.88
CA ILE A 161 13.07 -14.39 -3.35
C ILE A 161 13.08 -14.42 -1.81
N PRO A 162 12.06 -15.02 -1.16
CA PRO A 162 11.92 -15.04 0.29
C PRO A 162 13.08 -15.74 1.01
N GLN A 163 13.87 -16.56 0.32
CA GLN A 163 15.07 -17.22 0.82
C GLN A 163 16.22 -16.26 1.10
N ALA A 164 16.23 -15.09 0.43
CA ALA A 164 17.30 -14.12 0.59
C ALA A 164 17.32 -13.53 2.01
N PRO A 165 18.48 -13.27 2.62
CA PRO A 165 18.57 -12.54 3.88
C PRO A 165 17.88 -11.18 3.78
N THR A 166 17.20 -10.75 4.85
CA THR A 166 16.47 -9.48 4.88
C THR A 166 17.36 -8.27 4.58
N SER A 167 18.61 -8.29 5.05
CA SER A 167 19.63 -7.29 4.71
C SER A 167 19.91 -7.22 3.20
N LYS A 168 19.93 -8.37 2.51
CA LYS A 168 20.16 -8.43 1.07
C LYS A 168 18.98 -7.88 0.28
N LEU A 169 17.75 -8.18 0.72
CA LEU A 169 16.54 -7.61 0.12
C LEU A 169 16.50 -6.09 0.24
N ILE A 170 16.89 -5.54 1.40
CA ILE A 170 17.01 -4.09 1.61
C ILE A 170 18.10 -3.51 0.70
N GLU A 171 19.27 -4.15 0.59
CA GLU A 171 20.36 -3.71 -0.30
C GLU A 171 19.91 -3.66 -1.78
N LEU A 172 19.25 -4.71 -2.27
CA LEU A 172 18.70 -4.77 -3.62
C LEU A 172 17.67 -3.64 -3.84
N THR A 173 16.81 -3.42 -2.85
CA THR A 173 15.80 -2.35 -2.86
C THR A 173 16.44 -0.95 -2.88
N GLU A 174 17.52 -0.72 -2.12
CA GLU A 174 18.25 0.55 -2.15
C GLU A 174 18.92 0.80 -3.51
N LYS A 175 19.42 -0.25 -4.17
CA LYS A 175 19.96 -0.16 -5.53
C LYS A 175 18.88 0.24 -6.53
N VAL A 176 17.68 -0.36 -6.45
CA VAL A 176 16.50 0.01 -7.25
C VAL A 176 16.22 1.52 -7.08
N ALA A 177 16.12 1.97 -5.83
CA ALA A 177 15.77 3.34 -5.52
C ALA A 177 16.82 4.35 -6.03
N LYS A 178 18.11 4.07 -5.85
CA LYS A 178 19.21 4.93 -6.34
C LYS A 178 19.21 5.07 -7.87
N VAL A 179 18.83 4.01 -8.59
CA VAL A 179 18.69 4.09 -10.05
C VAL A 179 17.45 4.90 -10.40
N ALA A 180 16.30 4.60 -9.79
CA ALA A 180 15.07 5.37 -9.99
C ALA A 180 15.30 6.87 -9.77
N GLU A 181 16.12 7.25 -8.79
CA GLU A 181 16.42 8.65 -8.46
C GLU A 181 17.08 9.38 -9.64
N LYS A 182 18.06 8.72 -10.26
CA LYS A 182 18.77 9.22 -11.43
C LYS A 182 17.89 9.28 -12.67
N CYS A 183 16.87 8.42 -12.73
CA CYS A 183 15.95 8.31 -13.86
C CYS A 183 14.76 9.26 -13.79
N CYS A 184 14.48 9.83 -12.62
CA CYS A 184 13.24 10.58 -12.37
C CYS A 184 13.06 11.86 -13.21
N HIS A 185 14.14 12.42 -13.75
CA HIS A 185 14.08 13.62 -14.59
C HIS A 185 13.77 13.32 -16.06
N LEU A 186 13.71 12.05 -16.44
CA LEU A 186 13.46 11.60 -17.81
C LEU A 186 11.95 11.46 -18.05
N ASP A 187 11.51 11.53 -19.31
CA ASP A 187 10.13 11.20 -19.68
C ASP A 187 9.84 9.69 -19.55
N SER A 188 8.56 9.32 -19.60
CA SER A 188 8.08 7.95 -19.31
C SER A 188 8.79 6.86 -20.13
N ASN A 189 9.12 7.11 -21.40
CA ASN A 189 9.77 6.10 -22.26
C ASN A 189 11.24 5.89 -21.86
N HIS A 190 11.92 6.98 -21.50
CA HIS A 190 13.30 6.94 -21.04
C HIS A 190 13.43 6.47 -19.58
N GLN A 191 12.39 6.65 -18.75
CA GLN A 191 12.31 6.08 -17.40
C GLN A 191 12.35 4.55 -17.43
N VAL A 192 11.56 3.91 -18.30
CA VAL A 192 11.54 2.45 -18.46
C VAL A 192 12.94 1.94 -18.83
N LEU A 193 13.58 2.57 -19.83
CA LEU A 193 14.93 2.21 -20.27
C LEU A 193 16.00 2.42 -19.18
N CYS A 194 15.84 3.45 -18.35
CA CYS A 194 16.79 3.81 -17.30
C CYS A 194 16.76 2.86 -16.09
N THR A 195 15.65 2.16 -15.86
CA THR A 195 15.50 1.19 -14.76
C THR A 195 16.11 -0.20 -15.03
N ASP A 196 16.65 -0.46 -16.23
CA ASP A 196 17.22 -1.76 -16.65
C ASP A 196 18.23 -2.36 -15.68
N LYS A 197 19.19 -1.54 -15.25
CA LYS A 197 20.30 -1.97 -14.38
C LYS A 197 19.82 -2.55 -13.04
N VAL A 198 18.58 -2.27 -12.65
CA VAL A 198 18.00 -2.73 -11.40
C VAL A 198 17.60 -4.21 -11.47
N ILE A 199 17.00 -4.63 -12.58
CA ILE A 199 16.47 -5.99 -12.71
C ILE A 199 17.57 -7.02 -12.90
N GLY A 200 18.68 -6.62 -13.52
CA GLY A 200 19.89 -7.43 -13.56
C GLY A 200 20.36 -7.87 -12.16
N SER A 201 20.12 -7.06 -11.12
CA SER A 201 20.58 -7.39 -9.75
C SER A 201 19.86 -8.60 -9.13
N ILE A 202 18.61 -8.86 -9.52
CA ILE A 202 17.87 -10.07 -9.10
C ILE A 202 18.43 -11.28 -9.84
N CYS A 203 18.69 -11.15 -11.15
CA CYS A 203 19.28 -12.21 -11.95
C CYS A 203 20.66 -12.61 -11.45
N SER A 204 21.55 -11.65 -11.20
CA SER A 204 22.87 -11.94 -10.63
C SER A 204 22.77 -12.62 -9.26
N TYR A 205 21.85 -12.19 -8.39
CA TYR A 205 21.66 -12.84 -7.10
C TYR A 205 21.15 -14.28 -7.25
N HIS A 206 20.24 -14.50 -8.20
CA HIS A 206 19.69 -15.82 -8.50
C HIS A 206 20.73 -16.77 -9.09
N GLU A 207 21.59 -16.31 -10.00
CA GLU A 207 22.70 -17.10 -10.57
C GLU A 207 23.65 -17.61 -9.48
N GLU A 208 23.95 -16.79 -8.48
CA GLU A 208 24.84 -17.15 -7.38
C GLU A 208 24.20 -18.12 -6.36
N HIS A 209 22.89 -17.95 -6.07
CA HIS A 209 22.25 -18.58 -4.91
C HIS A 209 21.15 -19.58 -5.24
N ASN A 210 20.77 -19.73 -6.52
CA ASN A 210 19.74 -20.66 -6.99
C ASN A 210 18.44 -20.58 -6.19
N THR A 211 17.84 -19.38 -6.12
CA THR A 211 16.62 -19.10 -5.34
C THR A 211 15.33 -19.58 -6.04
N ASN A 212 14.41 -18.68 -6.38
CA ASN A 212 13.14 -19.01 -7.03
C ASN A 212 13.36 -19.41 -8.50
N LYS A 213 13.07 -20.67 -8.84
CA LYS A 213 13.28 -21.22 -10.19
C LYS A 213 12.52 -20.48 -11.30
N GLN A 214 11.44 -19.78 -10.97
CA GLN A 214 10.71 -18.97 -11.95
C GLN A 214 11.54 -17.79 -12.47
N ILE A 215 12.56 -17.37 -11.72
CA ILE A 215 13.47 -16.28 -12.10
C ILE A 215 14.38 -16.70 -13.26
N CYS A 216 14.79 -17.97 -13.35
CA CYS A 216 15.64 -18.46 -14.46
C CYS A 216 15.06 -18.06 -15.82
N HIS A 217 13.78 -18.36 -16.03
CA HIS A 217 13.08 -18.09 -17.28
C HIS A 217 13.02 -16.58 -17.60
N CYS A 218 12.81 -15.74 -16.58
CA CYS A 218 12.81 -14.30 -16.78
C CYS A 218 14.19 -13.78 -17.15
N CYS A 219 15.27 -14.29 -16.54
CA CYS A 219 16.62 -13.78 -16.74
C CYS A 219 17.19 -14.08 -18.15
N GLU A 220 16.74 -15.17 -18.77
CA GLU A 220 17.07 -15.54 -20.16
C GLU A 220 16.40 -14.64 -21.22
N SER A 221 15.37 -13.87 -20.83
CA SER A 221 14.60 -13.03 -21.74
C SER A 221 15.33 -11.74 -22.13
N SER A 222 14.89 -11.13 -23.25
CA SER A 222 15.33 -9.80 -23.68
C SER A 222 15.00 -8.72 -22.64
N PHE A 223 15.64 -7.56 -22.69
CA PHE A 223 15.54 -6.51 -21.67
C PHE A 223 14.10 -6.19 -21.21
N ILE A 224 13.24 -5.74 -22.12
CA ILE A 224 11.87 -5.31 -21.78
C ILE A 224 11.05 -6.51 -21.26
N SER A 225 11.19 -7.66 -21.91
CA SER A 225 10.52 -8.89 -21.52
C SER A 225 10.95 -9.41 -20.15
N ARG A 226 12.23 -9.25 -19.79
CA ARG A 226 12.76 -9.59 -18.45
C ARG A 226 12.11 -8.71 -17.39
N TRP A 227 11.94 -7.41 -17.70
CA TRP A 227 11.30 -6.48 -16.78
C TRP A 227 9.85 -6.83 -16.51
N GLU A 228 9.07 -7.05 -17.56
CA GLU A 228 7.68 -7.47 -17.44
C GLU A 228 7.56 -8.84 -16.74
N CYS A 229 8.42 -9.80 -17.10
CA CYS A 229 8.42 -11.14 -16.51
C CYS A 229 8.65 -11.11 -15.00
N ILE A 230 9.75 -10.50 -14.53
CA ILE A 230 10.05 -10.39 -13.10
C ILE A 230 8.93 -9.61 -12.38
N ASN A 231 8.38 -8.59 -13.03
CA ASN A 231 7.32 -7.81 -12.41
C ASN A 231 6.01 -8.58 -12.25
N ASN A 232 5.75 -9.58 -13.08
CA ASN A 232 4.56 -10.40 -13.02
C ASN A 232 4.76 -11.67 -12.17
N LEU A 233 5.96 -11.90 -11.63
CA LEU A 233 6.19 -13.01 -10.70
C LEU A 233 5.43 -12.78 -9.39
N GLY A 234 4.66 -13.81 -9.02
CA GLY A 234 4.07 -13.94 -7.69
C GLY A 234 5.06 -14.50 -6.66
N PRO A 235 4.57 -14.83 -5.45
CA PRO A 235 5.38 -15.49 -4.43
C PRO A 235 6.03 -16.79 -4.92
N ASP A 236 7.22 -17.11 -4.43
CA ASP A 236 7.87 -18.38 -4.76
C ASP A 236 7.03 -19.58 -4.26
N PRO A 237 6.50 -20.43 -5.16
CA PRO A 237 5.64 -21.55 -4.79
C PRO A 237 6.37 -22.66 -4.05
N SER A 238 7.71 -22.71 -4.15
CA SER A 238 8.54 -23.71 -3.46
C SER A 238 8.95 -23.29 -2.05
N TYR A 239 8.67 -22.04 -1.68
CA TYR A 239 9.06 -21.51 -0.39
C TYR A 239 8.14 -22.01 0.73
N VAL A 240 8.74 -22.48 1.82
CA VAL A 240 8.03 -22.89 3.03
C VAL A 240 8.09 -21.75 4.06
N PRO A 241 6.97 -21.05 4.34
CA PRO A 241 6.97 -19.90 5.23
C PRO A 241 7.32 -20.28 6.67
N PRO A 242 8.27 -19.57 7.32
CA PRO A 242 8.54 -19.76 8.73
C PRO A 242 7.42 -19.14 9.59
N PRO A 243 7.28 -19.54 10.86
CA PRO A 243 6.45 -18.82 11.83
C PRO A 243 6.92 -17.36 11.95
N PHE A 244 5.97 -16.44 12.10
CA PHE A 244 6.29 -15.02 12.26
C PHE A 244 6.98 -14.78 13.61
N LYS A 245 8.31 -14.61 13.54
CA LYS A 245 9.19 -14.25 14.66
C LYS A 245 10.19 -13.22 14.17
N PRO A 246 9.78 -11.95 14.06
CA PRO A 246 10.61 -10.92 13.45
C PRO A 246 11.82 -10.60 14.32
N LYS A 247 13.02 -10.70 13.74
CA LYS A 247 14.28 -10.45 14.46
C LYS A 247 14.39 -9.01 14.97
N THR A 248 13.67 -8.10 14.35
CA THR A 248 13.63 -6.68 14.74
C THR A 248 13.08 -6.47 16.15
N LEU A 249 12.28 -7.41 16.68
CA LEU A 249 11.75 -7.34 18.04
C LEU A 249 12.78 -7.76 19.11
N ASP A 250 13.88 -8.39 18.72
CA ASP A 250 14.96 -8.72 19.65
C ASP A 250 15.65 -7.44 20.18
N ALA A 251 15.65 -6.38 19.37
CA ALA A 251 16.24 -5.07 19.65
C ALA A 251 15.23 -3.92 19.43
N PRO A 252 14.23 -3.76 20.31
CA PRO A 252 13.16 -2.74 20.17
C PRO A 252 13.69 -1.30 20.24
N GLU A 253 14.88 -1.10 20.79
CA GLU A 253 15.60 0.18 20.82
C GLU A 253 15.73 0.78 19.41
N ASN A 254 15.97 -0.08 18.40
CA ASN A 254 16.17 0.35 17.02
C ASN A 254 14.86 0.85 16.40
N LEU A 255 13.72 0.32 16.83
CA LEU A 255 12.39 0.80 16.43
C LEU A 255 12.02 2.13 17.10
N CYS A 256 12.61 2.44 18.25
CA CYS A 256 12.34 3.67 19.00
C CYS A 256 13.52 4.66 18.98
N SER A 257 14.47 4.47 18.07
CA SER A 257 15.68 5.27 17.97
C SER A 257 15.37 6.71 17.54
N PRO A 258 16.10 7.73 18.03
CA PRO A 258 16.01 9.09 17.49
C PRO A 258 16.60 9.20 16.07
N ASN A 259 17.35 8.19 15.60
CA ASN A 259 17.87 8.16 14.24
C ASN A 259 16.81 7.58 13.29
N GLU A 260 16.27 8.43 12.41
CA GLU A 260 15.26 8.05 11.42
C GLU A 260 15.72 6.91 10.50
N GLU A 261 16.98 6.89 10.07
CA GLU A 261 17.52 5.84 9.19
C GLU A 261 17.50 4.45 9.89
N THR A 262 17.88 4.42 11.17
CA THR A 262 17.83 3.20 11.99
C THR A 262 16.39 2.69 12.16
N VAL A 263 15.46 3.62 12.41
CA VAL A 263 14.03 3.28 12.52
C VAL A 263 13.49 2.75 11.19
N GLN A 264 13.83 3.37 10.07
CA GLN A 264 13.37 2.95 8.75
C GLN A 264 13.91 1.57 8.36
N LYS A 265 15.21 1.31 8.58
CA LYS A 265 15.80 -0.03 8.35
C LYS A 265 15.13 -1.11 9.20
N SER A 266 14.80 -0.78 10.45
CA SER A 266 14.08 -1.69 11.34
C SER A 266 12.66 -1.98 10.85
N LYS A 267 11.93 -0.94 10.41
CA LYS A 267 10.60 -1.08 9.79
C LYS A 267 10.63 -1.95 8.53
N GLN A 268 11.62 -1.74 7.66
CA GLN A 268 11.84 -2.56 6.47
C GLN A 268 12.14 -4.02 6.84
N GLY A 269 12.96 -4.24 7.87
CA GLY A 269 13.26 -5.57 8.39
C GLY A 269 11.99 -6.32 8.81
N LEU A 270 11.16 -5.67 9.63
CA LEU A 270 9.89 -6.22 10.08
C LEU A 270 8.93 -6.52 8.92
N LEU A 271 8.83 -5.59 7.96
CA LEU A 271 7.99 -5.77 6.77
C LEU A 271 8.43 -6.99 5.97
N SER A 272 9.74 -7.15 5.73
CA SER A 272 10.26 -8.31 5.03
C SER A 272 9.99 -9.62 5.78
N ASP A 273 10.20 -9.64 7.11
CA ASP A 273 9.94 -10.82 7.94
C ASP A 273 8.44 -11.20 7.94
N LEU A 274 7.54 -10.20 7.90
CA LEU A 274 6.10 -10.42 7.77
C LEU A 274 5.75 -11.06 6.43
N ILE A 275 6.26 -10.51 5.32
CA ILE A 275 6.02 -11.05 3.99
C ILE A 275 6.58 -12.47 3.87
N LYS A 276 7.77 -12.74 4.39
CA LYS A 276 8.34 -14.09 4.41
C LYS A 276 7.47 -15.06 5.19
N SER A 277 6.92 -14.63 6.33
CA SER A 277 6.05 -15.49 7.13
C SER A 277 4.66 -15.69 6.51
N LYS A 278 4.20 -14.73 5.67
CA LYS A 278 2.93 -14.79 4.95
C LYS A 278 3.07 -14.28 3.50
N PRO A 279 3.68 -15.06 2.59
CA PRO A 279 3.99 -14.58 1.23
C PRO A 279 2.76 -14.24 0.40
N ASN A 280 1.64 -14.90 0.68
CA ASN A 280 0.35 -14.70 0.02
C ASN A 280 -0.56 -13.70 0.76
N ILE A 281 -0.01 -12.88 1.68
CA ILE A 281 -0.79 -11.85 2.37
C ILE A 281 -1.42 -10.89 1.33
N PRO A 282 -2.75 -10.71 1.34
CA PRO A 282 -3.42 -9.72 0.50
C PRO A 282 -2.95 -8.31 0.85
N ASP A 283 -2.88 -7.43 -0.15
CA ASP A 283 -2.37 -6.06 0.05
C ASP A 283 -3.22 -5.26 1.07
N GLU A 284 -4.53 -5.54 1.16
CA GLU A 284 -5.41 -4.94 2.17
C GLU A 284 -5.04 -5.34 3.59
N GLU A 285 -4.79 -6.63 3.81
CA GLU A 285 -4.44 -7.16 5.11
C GLU A 285 -3.05 -6.70 5.52
N LEU A 286 -2.13 -6.64 4.56
CA LEU A 286 -0.81 -6.05 4.77
C LEU A 286 -0.92 -4.58 5.18
N ALA A 287 -1.84 -3.80 4.59
CA ALA A 287 -2.03 -2.39 4.91
C ALA A 287 -2.55 -2.19 6.33
N VAL A 288 -3.53 -3.00 6.73
CA VAL A 288 -4.02 -3.03 8.10
C VAL A 288 -2.90 -3.40 9.08
N GLY A 289 -2.08 -4.39 8.72
CA GLY A 289 -0.92 -4.81 9.50
C GLY A 289 0.10 -3.68 9.72
N ILE A 290 0.43 -2.93 8.66
CA ILE A 290 1.35 -1.79 8.73
C ILE A 290 0.80 -0.68 9.63
N LEU A 291 -0.49 -0.34 9.50
CA LEU A 291 -1.14 0.67 10.34
C LEU A 291 -1.17 0.24 11.81
N ALA A 292 -1.56 -1.02 12.08
CA ALA A 292 -1.59 -1.59 13.42
C ALA A 292 -0.19 -1.60 14.05
N PHE A 293 0.85 -1.87 13.26
CA PHE A 293 2.23 -1.79 13.71
C PHE A 293 2.67 -0.35 14.01
N ARG A 294 2.27 0.63 13.19
CA ARG A 294 2.59 2.04 13.46
C ARG A 294 2.01 2.49 14.80
N GLU A 295 0.74 2.18 15.06
CA GLU A 295 0.13 2.47 16.36
C GLU A 295 0.85 1.75 17.51
N LEU A 296 1.18 0.47 17.31
CA LEU A 296 1.91 -0.32 18.30
C LEU A 296 3.29 0.28 18.61
N GLN A 297 3.99 0.73 17.57
CA GLN A 297 5.27 1.41 17.69
C GLN A 297 5.12 2.69 18.52
N THR A 298 4.14 3.53 18.21
CA THR A 298 3.86 4.75 18.97
C THR A 298 3.61 4.44 20.44
N ASP A 299 2.72 3.48 20.73
CA ASP A 299 2.37 3.08 22.10
C ASP A 299 3.57 2.52 22.86
N CYS A 300 4.33 1.61 22.24
CA CYS A 300 5.41 0.90 22.93
C CYS A 300 6.70 1.71 23.02
N CYS A 301 6.95 2.66 22.11
CA CYS A 301 8.08 3.57 22.25
C CYS A 301 7.89 4.60 23.38
N ALA A 302 6.64 4.87 23.79
CA ALA A 302 6.30 5.70 24.95
C ALA A 302 6.30 4.94 26.29
N ALA A 303 6.40 3.61 26.28
CA ALA A 303 6.38 2.79 27.47
C ALA A 303 7.75 2.79 28.20
N GLU A 304 7.72 2.64 29.53
CA GLU A 304 8.94 2.49 30.35
C GLU A 304 9.75 1.26 29.96
N ASN A 305 9.09 0.10 29.83
CA ASN A 305 9.69 -1.14 29.33
C ASN A 305 9.23 -1.43 27.90
N LYS A 306 9.97 -0.90 26.93
CA LYS A 306 9.69 -1.04 25.50
C LYS A 306 9.66 -2.50 25.06
N LYS A 307 10.61 -3.31 25.53
CA LYS A 307 10.74 -4.72 25.14
C LYS A 307 9.54 -5.54 25.58
N GLU A 308 9.17 -5.43 26.84
CA GLU A 308 7.98 -6.10 27.38
C GLU A 308 6.70 -5.63 26.68
N CYS A 309 6.58 -4.34 26.37
CA CYS A 309 5.45 -3.81 25.62
C CYS A 309 5.34 -4.45 24.23
N PHE A 310 6.42 -4.49 23.46
CA PHE A 310 6.42 -5.11 22.14
C PHE A 310 6.17 -6.62 22.23
N ASP A 311 6.86 -7.34 23.12
CA ASP A 311 6.68 -8.78 23.30
C ASP A 311 5.23 -9.11 23.68
N THR A 312 4.59 -8.32 24.53
CA THR A 312 3.19 -8.57 24.94
C THR A 312 2.19 -8.16 23.86
N LYS A 313 2.32 -6.94 23.33
CA LYS A 313 1.31 -6.35 22.44
C LYS A 313 1.45 -6.78 20.99
N VAL A 314 2.62 -7.22 20.50
CA VAL A 314 2.75 -7.73 19.12
C VAL A 314 1.89 -8.96 18.94
N TYR A 315 1.98 -9.98 19.80
CA TYR A 315 1.19 -11.20 19.65
C TYR A 315 -0.30 -10.95 19.91
N LEU A 316 -0.63 -10.08 20.89
CA LEU A 316 -2.02 -9.67 21.13
C LEU A 316 -2.60 -8.86 19.97
N LYS A 317 -1.87 -7.94 19.34
CA LYS A 317 -2.32 -7.23 18.13
C LYS A 317 -2.23 -8.11 16.89
N GLN A 318 -1.44 -9.17 16.85
CA GLN A 318 -1.47 -10.13 15.76
C GLN A 318 -2.79 -10.91 15.82
N GLU A 319 -3.16 -11.48 16.96
CA GLU A 319 -4.47 -12.11 17.17
C GLU A 319 -5.64 -11.13 17.04
N ASN A 320 -5.48 -9.90 17.53
CA ASN A 320 -6.52 -8.87 17.46
C ASN A 320 -6.54 -8.06 16.16
N ALA A 321 -5.51 -7.98 15.33
CA ALA A 321 -5.61 -7.35 14.01
C ALA A 321 -6.27 -8.34 13.05
N TRP A 322 -5.90 -9.61 13.16
CA TRP A 322 -6.56 -10.72 12.48
C TRP A 322 -7.98 -10.97 13.04
N GLY A 323 -8.21 -10.73 14.34
CA GLY A 323 -9.52 -10.84 15.01
C GLY A 323 -10.39 -9.57 15.01
N LYS A 324 -9.82 -8.36 14.97
CA LYS A 324 -10.54 -7.08 14.75
C LYS A 324 -10.98 -6.94 13.30
N PHE A 325 -10.37 -7.67 12.37
CA PHE A 325 -10.97 -7.85 11.04
C PHE A 325 -12.40 -8.40 11.16
N ASN A 326 -12.68 -9.27 12.14
CA ASN A 326 -14.05 -9.64 12.49
C ASN A 326 -14.76 -8.53 13.29
N LYS A 327 -14.15 -7.95 14.34
CA LYS A 327 -14.86 -7.05 15.29
C LYS A 327 -15.08 -5.59 14.85
N VAL A 328 -14.11 -4.91 14.24
CA VAL A 328 -14.25 -3.51 13.76
C VAL A 328 -15.25 -3.45 12.61
N PHE A 329 -15.33 -4.52 11.83
CA PHE A 329 -16.35 -4.76 10.82
C PHE A 329 -17.78 -4.84 11.42
N TRP A 330 -17.93 -5.34 12.65
CA TRP A 330 -19.19 -5.36 13.41
C TRP A 330 -19.53 -4.02 14.09
N THR A 331 -18.53 -3.24 14.54
CA THR A 331 -18.82 -1.99 15.28
C THR A 331 -19.21 -0.82 14.38
N ILE A 332 -18.66 -0.76 13.15
CA ILE A 332 -19.06 0.23 12.13
C ILE A 332 -20.46 -0.09 11.57
N THR A 333 -20.82 -1.38 11.46
CA THR A 333 -22.17 -1.80 11.04
C THR A 333 -23.24 -1.56 12.12
N ALA A 334 -22.89 -1.62 13.41
CA ALA A 334 -23.86 -1.41 14.50
C ALA A 334 -24.15 0.06 14.83
N SER A 335 -23.23 0.99 14.57
CA SER A 335 -23.31 2.38 15.10
C SER A 335 -23.79 3.44 14.10
N LYS A 336 -23.92 3.13 12.80
CA LYS A 336 -24.44 4.07 11.78
C LYS A 336 -25.75 3.66 11.08
N PHE A 337 -26.39 2.56 11.46
CA PHE A 337 -27.70 2.16 10.93
C PHE A 337 -28.81 2.19 11.99
N LYS A 338 -29.11 3.38 12.52
CA LYS A 338 -30.50 3.69 12.91
C LYS A 338 -31.19 4.21 11.65
N PHE A 339 -31.93 3.35 10.96
CA PHE A 339 -32.90 3.77 9.95
C PHE A 339 -34.14 4.35 10.66
N PRO A 340 -34.44 5.65 10.57
CA PRO A 340 -35.82 6.06 10.48
C PRO A 340 -36.31 5.75 9.06
N PHE A 341 -37.61 5.61 8.86
CA PHE A 341 -38.30 5.21 7.62
C PHE A 341 -38.48 3.69 7.45
N ILE A 342 -39.23 3.12 8.39
CA ILE A 342 -40.33 2.23 8.02
C ILE A 342 -41.62 2.92 8.45
N LYS A 343 -42.42 3.32 7.47
CA LYS A 343 -43.87 3.27 7.56
C LYS A 343 -44.38 2.60 6.30
#